data_AF-A0A7C5H3S4-F1
#
_entry.id   AF-A0A7C5H3S4-F1
#
_cell.length_a   1.000
_cell.length_b   1.000
_cell.length_c   1.000
_cell.angle_alpha   90.00
_cell.angle_beta   90.00
_cell.angle_gamma   90.00
#
_symmetry.space_group_name_H-M   'P 1'
#
loop_
_entity.id
_entity.type
_entity.pdbx_description
1 polymer ?
#
loop_
_entity_poly.entity_id
_entity_poly.type
_entity_poly.pdbx_seq_one_letter_code
_entity_poly.pdbx_strand_id
1 'polypeptide(L)' 'MIIDTHCHLDDERYNDDLDTVLENAKQRGVDKFIIPGADPKT' A
#
# COMPACT_ATOMS: atom_id res chain seq x y z
N MET A 1 11.30 -3.28 11.89
CA MET A 1 10.48 -3.78 10.78
C MET A 1 9.02 -3.51 11.12
N ILE A 2 8.44 -2.49 10.51
CA ILE A 2 7.00 -2.22 10.57
C ILE A 2 6.35 -2.87 9.35
N ILE A 3 5.20 -3.50 9.55
CA ILE A 3 4.38 -4.07 8.49
C ILE A 3 3.05 -3.35 8.52
N ASP A 4 2.65 -2.75 7.41
CA ASP A 4 1.29 -2.28 7.22
C ASP A 4 0.42 -3.48 6.85
N THR A 5 -0.39 -3.94 7.80
CA THR A 5 -1.19 -5.17 7.66
C THR A 5 -2.48 -4.96 6.88
N HIS A 6 -2.88 -3.71 6.59
CA HIS A 6 -4.13 -3.42 5.85
C HIS A 6 -4.07 -2.05 5.18
N CYS A 7 -3.84 -2.06 3.88
CA CYS A 7 -3.89 -0.86 3.04
C CYS A 7 -4.54 -1.18 1.68
N HIS A 8 -5.00 -0.14 0.98
CA HIS A 8 -5.56 -0.25 -0.37
C HIS A 8 -4.69 0.56 -1.35
N LEU A 9 -3.42 0.18 -1.47
CA LEU A 9 -2.49 0.78 -2.43
C LEU A 9 -2.79 0.38 -3.90
N ASP A 10 -3.71 -0.57 -4.07
CA ASP A 10 -4.33 -0.97 -5.34
C ASP A 10 -5.48 -0.06 -5.79
N ASP A 11 -5.89 0.90 -4.96
CA ASP A 11 -6.91 1.89 -5.32
C ASP A 11 -6.41 2.85 -6.40
N GLU A 12 -7.28 3.21 -7.35
CA GLU A 12 -6.96 4.07 -8.50
C GLU A 12 -6.37 5.44 -8.08
N ARG A 13 -6.65 5.90 -6.85
CA ARG A 13 -6.10 7.14 -6.30
C ARG A 13 -4.58 7.17 -6.22
N TYR A 14 -3.90 6.02 -6.25
CA TYR A 14 -2.45 5.92 -6.20
C TYR A 14 -1.78 5.74 -7.56
N ASN A 15 -2.55 5.69 -8.66
CA ASN A 15 -2.02 5.42 -10.00
C ASN A 15 -0.93 6.42 -10.44
N ASP A 16 -1.02 7.67 -9.97
CA ASP A 16 -0.10 8.74 -10.36
C ASP A 16 1.13 8.87 -9.44
N ASP A 17 1.10 8.29 -8.23
CA ASP A 17 2.11 8.56 -7.19
C ASP A 17 2.53 7.36 -6.32
N LEU A 18 2.13 6.13 -6.66
CA LEU A 18 2.41 4.91 -5.88
C LEU A 18 3.88 4.77 -5.49
N ASP A 19 4.82 5.00 -6.42
CA ASP A 19 6.25 4.90 -6.15
C ASP A 19 6.73 5.89 -5.06
N THR A 20 6.17 7.10 -5.06
CA THR A 20 6.48 8.13 -4.06
C THR A 20 5.93 7.73 -2.70
N VAL A 21 4.73 7.15 -2.66
CA VAL A 21 4.13 6.62 -1.43
C VAL A 21 4.97 5.49 -0.84
N LEU A 22 5.41 4.55 -1.67
CA LEU A 22 6.24 3.42 -1.23
C LEU A 22 7.61 3.87 -0.70
N GLU A 23 8.27 4.82 -1.38
CA GLU A 23 9.55 5.36 -0.94
C GLU A 23 9.42 6.11 0.39
N ASN A 24 8.39 6.95 0.54
CA ASN A 24 8.11 7.65 1.80
C ASN A 24 7.85 6.68 2.97
N ALA A 25 7.11 5.60 2.71
CA ALA A 25 6.82 4.60 3.72
C ALA A 25 8.08 3.82 4.13
N LYS A 26 8.94 3.49 3.16
CA LYS A 26 10.25 2.86 3.41
C LYS A 26 11.16 3.76 4.24
N GLN A 27 11.22 5.06 3.96
CA GLN A 27 12.00 6.02 4.77
C GLN A 27 11.52 6.12 6.23
N ARG A 28 10.25 5.78 6.48
CA ARG A 28 9.65 5.71 7.82
C ARG A 28 9.76 4.33 8.48
N GLY A 29 10.40 3.35 7.83
CA GLY A 29 10.64 2.01 8.37
C GLY A 29 9.51 1.00 8.15
N VAL A 30 8.58 1.28 7.23
CA VAL A 30 7.57 0.31 6.76
C VAL A 30 8.20 -0.55 5.66
N ASP A 31 8.36 -1.84 5.94
CA ASP A 31 9.10 -2.76 5.06
C ASP A 31 8.18 -3.63 4.20
N LYS A 32 6.91 -3.82 4.60
CA LYS A 32 5.94 -4.68 3.92
C LYS A 32 4.53 -4.13 4.03
N PHE A 33 3.71 -4.46 3.03
CA PHE A 33 2.32 -4.05 2.89
C PHE A 33 1.48 -5.28 2.58
N ILE A 34 0.30 -5.38 3.19
CA ILE A 34 -0.70 -6.39 2.89
C ILE A 34 -1.92 -5.67 2.32
N ILE A 35 -2.25 -5.98 1.07
CA ILE A 35 -3.48 -5.53 0.40
C ILE A 35 -4.54 -6.60 0.65
N PRO A 36 -5.63 -6.30 1.36
CA PRO A 36 -6.71 -7.24 1.57
C PRO A 36 -7.52 -7.37 0.29
N GLY A 37 -7.89 -8.60 -0.05
CA GLY A 37 -8.85 -8.84 -1.13
C GLY A 37 -10.18 -8.17 -0.81
N ALA A 38 -10.62 -7.27 -1.68
CA ALA A 38 -11.86 -6.51 -1.51
C ALA A 38 -12.64 -6.38 -2.84
N ASP A 39 -12.62 -7.41 -3.68
CA ASP A 39 -13.44 -7.44 -4.89
C ASP A 39 -14.90 -7.74 -4.52
N PRO A 40 -15.84 -6.78 -4.65
CA PRO A 40 -17.25 -7.00 -4.31
C PRO A 40 -17.96 -7.92 -5.30
N LYS A 41 -17.32 -8.29 -6.42
CA LYS A 41 -17.91 -9.16 -7.47
C LYS A 41 -17.55 -10.64 -7.31
N THR A 42 -16.77 -11.01 -6.30
CA THR A 42 -16.40 -12.41 -5.99
C THR A 42 -16.92 -12.83 -4.63
#